data_AF-A0A3Q0JG58-F1
#
_entry.id   AF-A0A3Q0JG58-F1
#
_cell.length_a   1.000
_cell.length_b   1.000
_cell.length_c   1.000
_cell.angle_alpha   90.00
_cell.angle_beta   90.00
_cell.angle_gamma   90.00
#
_symmetry.space_group_name_H-M   'P 1'
#
loop_
_entity.id
_entity.type
_entity.pdbx_description
1 polymer ?
#
loop_
_entity_poly.entity_id
_entity_poly.type
_entity_poly.pdbx_seq_one_letter_code
_entity_poly.pdbx_strand_id
1 'polypeptide(L)'
;MWQYNVNYTHSVVLHNTTWRNNRNFGIVIDGHYAQCNISGNVFDDNRCKVGLISIRGMEKSLRIMRNTMLQNAGTFMIEFKADSQCDLWGELVAIAQENTIKFNKAPSMTTPSSLIVFDGLQKVRIRRNLLSDNTLAYSLVAGMKTARLESTLDATENWWGTKDPVIIQHLIFDFDDWNDHALVNFAPYLIEDSFEGSLSVSWEQPNLVNVENLGGRLMTSLTLHQRDRPYVIKSDLTIMPHVTLTISPGTILEFAPRVGILALGTLIAKGRRHEEIVMRPLPNDIPASTEIVHNMYKRSLRLCSGMNCSESASNEGFLEYWNATTLQWVPLCDSRFSERNAQVVCRQLGFEHYSAWVDHGPRVEFDRNSLSRIWTYPEPLQCSGEESSLDECPIRLNGQMYGRRPMCYWNSQFIFIHCKERNVQPNTDYWGGIRYLTEIGEHYLRKSNETINIINSDISFNLEEAMFIHSPVWNTETSNISEISITINNTVISDNGRGIYQFSSVKPVTYWVSSF
;
A
#
# COMPACT_ATOMS: atom_id res chain seq x y z
N MET A 1 -6.72 -3.05 -26.46
CA MET A 1 -6.39 -1.64 -26.23
C MET A 1 -7.71 -0.89 -26.31
N TRP A 2 -8.27 -0.50 -25.17
CA TRP A 2 -9.54 0.23 -25.15
C TRP A 2 -9.28 1.62 -25.75
N GLN A 3 -10.02 1.99 -26.80
CA GLN A 3 -9.92 3.32 -27.38
C GLN A 3 -10.49 4.32 -26.38
N TYR A 4 -9.61 5.06 -25.71
CA TYR A 4 -10.00 6.20 -24.90
C TYR A 4 -10.73 7.20 -25.80
N ASN A 5 -12.04 7.35 -25.60
CA ASN A 5 -12.82 8.35 -26.30
C ASN A 5 -13.63 9.14 -25.27
N VAL A 6 -13.34 10.43 -25.19
CA VAL A 6 -14.02 11.41 -24.33
C VAL A 6 -15.51 11.51 -24.68
N ASN A 7 -15.98 10.95 -25.80
CA ASN A 7 -17.37 11.06 -26.25
C ASN A 7 -18.39 10.19 -25.46
N TYR A 8 -17.95 9.25 -24.63
CA TYR A 8 -18.85 8.50 -23.74
C TYR A 8 -18.72 9.02 -22.30
N THR A 9 -19.29 10.20 -22.02
CA THR A 9 -19.23 10.83 -20.69
C THR A 9 -20.47 10.48 -19.88
N HIS A 10 -20.31 9.78 -18.76
CA HIS A 10 -21.31 9.85 -17.71
C HIS A 10 -21.14 11.18 -16.96
N SER A 11 -22.24 11.81 -16.56
CA SER A 11 -22.21 12.99 -15.70
C SER A 11 -23.01 12.75 -14.43
N VAL A 12 -22.44 13.13 -13.29
CA VAL A 12 -23.06 12.99 -11.98
C VAL A 12 -23.04 14.35 -11.31
N VAL A 13 -24.22 14.91 -11.04
CA VAL A 13 -24.37 16.22 -10.41
C VAL A 13 -25.21 16.08 -9.14
N LEU A 14 -24.60 16.36 -7.99
CA LEU A 14 -25.24 16.44 -6.69
C LEU A 14 -25.17 17.90 -6.25
N HIS A 15 -26.31 18.60 -6.23
CA HIS A 15 -26.32 20.03 -5.94
C HIS A 15 -27.41 20.40 -4.93
N ASN A 16 -27.04 21.09 -3.85
CA ASN A 16 -27.96 21.58 -2.80
C ASN A 16 -28.90 20.50 -2.24
N THR A 17 -28.38 19.29 -2.03
CA THR A 17 -29.16 18.18 -1.47
C THR A 17 -28.77 17.90 -0.01
N THR A 18 -29.72 17.43 0.80
CA THR A 18 -29.48 17.01 2.19
C THR A 18 -29.69 15.52 2.34
N TRP A 19 -28.68 14.82 2.88
CA TRP A 19 -28.67 13.38 3.14
C TRP A 19 -28.52 13.19 4.64
N ARG A 20 -29.55 12.67 5.31
CA ARG A 20 -29.60 12.60 6.77
C ARG A 20 -30.10 11.25 7.28
N ASN A 21 -29.51 10.78 8.38
CA ASN A 21 -29.94 9.58 9.14
C ASN A 21 -29.98 8.27 8.31
N ASN A 22 -29.15 8.15 7.28
CA ASN A 22 -29.09 6.94 6.47
C ASN A 22 -28.27 5.84 7.19
N ARG A 23 -28.64 4.56 6.96
CA ARG A 23 -27.92 3.38 7.46
C ARG A 23 -27.35 2.57 6.29
N ASN A 24 -26.17 1.98 6.49
CA ASN A 24 -25.40 1.31 5.42
C ASN A 24 -25.21 2.21 4.19
N PHE A 25 -24.99 3.49 4.44
CA PHE A 25 -24.90 4.52 3.39
C PHE A 25 -23.53 4.50 2.70
N GLY A 26 -23.48 5.03 1.49
CA GLY A 26 -22.24 5.24 0.74
C GLY A 26 -22.53 5.70 -0.68
N ILE A 27 -21.86 6.76 -1.14
CA ILE A 27 -21.90 7.23 -2.51
C ILE A 27 -20.66 6.72 -3.22
N VAL A 28 -20.84 5.90 -4.26
CA VAL A 28 -19.73 5.36 -5.05
C VAL A 28 -19.91 5.80 -6.51
N ILE A 29 -18.92 6.52 -7.03
CA ILE A 29 -18.86 6.96 -8.43
C ILE A 29 -17.69 6.24 -9.09
N ASP A 30 -17.97 5.20 -9.86
CA ASP A 30 -17.00 4.28 -10.45
C ASP A 30 -17.13 4.20 -11.98
N GLY A 31 -16.20 3.49 -12.63
CA GLY A 31 -16.20 3.23 -14.07
C GLY A 31 -15.22 4.11 -14.85
N HIS A 32 -15.50 4.30 -16.14
CA HIS A 32 -14.66 5.10 -17.04
C HIS A 32 -14.77 6.61 -16.72
N TYR A 33 -14.29 7.46 -17.64
CA TYR A 33 -14.40 8.91 -17.54
C TYR A 33 -15.82 9.39 -17.19
N ALA A 34 -15.92 10.21 -16.14
CA ALA A 34 -17.17 10.88 -15.79
C ALA A 34 -16.92 12.29 -15.27
N GLN A 35 -17.88 13.18 -15.56
CA GLN A 35 -17.89 14.54 -15.03
C GLN A 35 -18.72 14.57 -13.74
N CYS A 36 -18.06 14.83 -12.62
CA CYS A 36 -18.65 14.80 -11.29
C CYS A 36 -18.65 16.20 -10.65
N ASN A 37 -19.83 16.67 -10.26
CA ASN A 37 -20.00 17.92 -9.52
C ASN A 37 -20.83 17.67 -8.27
N ILE A 38 -20.19 17.77 -7.10
CA ILE A 38 -20.80 17.63 -5.78
C ILE A 38 -20.67 18.99 -5.10
N SER A 39 -21.73 19.79 -5.10
CA SER A 39 -21.68 21.13 -4.55
C SER A 39 -22.86 21.54 -3.68
N GLY A 40 -22.60 22.22 -2.57
CA GLY A 40 -23.65 22.76 -1.69
C GLY A 40 -24.46 21.70 -0.93
N ASN A 41 -23.99 20.46 -0.85
CA ASN A 41 -24.74 19.37 -0.20
C ASN A 41 -24.46 19.32 1.31
N VAL A 42 -25.44 18.80 2.06
CA VAL A 42 -25.35 18.58 3.51
C VAL A 42 -25.47 17.08 3.79
N PHE A 43 -24.46 16.49 4.43
CA PHE A 43 -24.43 15.11 4.88
C PHE A 43 -24.39 15.10 6.41
N ASP A 44 -25.50 14.73 7.05
CA ASP A 44 -25.66 14.81 8.51
C ASP A 44 -26.06 13.45 9.12
N ASP A 45 -25.34 13.01 10.16
CA ASP A 45 -25.64 11.78 10.93
C ASP A 45 -25.88 10.52 10.06
N ASN A 46 -25.07 10.31 9.01
CA ASN A 46 -25.14 9.10 8.20
C ASN A 46 -24.20 8.00 8.75
N ARG A 47 -24.70 6.76 8.84
CA ARG A 47 -23.90 5.58 9.18
C ARG A 47 -23.50 4.87 7.90
N CYS A 48 -22.24 5.03 7.51
CA CYS A 48 -21.70 4.50 6.28
C CYS A 48 -21.37 3.00 6.40
N LYS A 49 -21.50 2.26 5.29
CA LYS A 49 -21.05 0.86 5.23
C LYS A 49 -19.52 0.77 5.27
N VAL A 50 -18.87 1.64 4.51
CA VAL A 50 -17.41 1.80 4.46
C VAL A 50 -17.08 3.27 4.73
N GLY A 51 -17.32 4.16 3.74
CA GLY A 51 -17.21 5.60 3.89
C GLY A 51 -18.30 6.37 3.16
N LEU A 52 -18.28 7.71 3.27
CA LEU A 52 -19.36 8.58 2.81
C LEU A 52 -19.37 8.75 1.27
N ILE A 53 -18.26 9.23 0.69
CA ILE A 53 -18.10 9.43 -0.76
C ILE A 53 -16.84 8.72 -1.23
N SER A 54 -16.95 7.92 -2.29
CA SER A 54 -15.84 7.23 -2.93
C SER A 54 -15.86 7.45 -4.43
N ILE A 55 -14.75 7.94 -4.97
CA ILE A 55 -14.52 8.18 -6.40
C ILE A 55 -13.50 7.14 -6.90
N ARG A 56 -13.94 6.24 -7.79
CA ARG A 56 -13.17 5.06 -8.24
C ARG A 56 -13.09 4.94 -9.76
N GLY A 57 -12.25 4.01 -10.21
CA GLY A 57 -12.12 3.63 -11.62
C GLY A 57 -11.11 4.51 -12.35
N MET A 58 -11.44 4.95 -13.56
CA MET A 58 -10.57 5.80 -14.39
C MET A 58 -10.71 7.30 -14.03
N GLU A 59 -10.08 8.18 -14.81
CA GLU A 59 -10.06 9.63 -14.62
C GLU A 59 -11.46 10.26 -14.42
N LYS A 60 -11.62 11.13 -13.41
CA LYS A 60 -12.87 11.88 -13.20
C LYS A 60 -12.63 13.38 -13.23
N SER A 61 -13.37 14.13 -14.05
CA SER A 61 -13.40 15.59 -13.90
C SER A 61 -14.23 15.91 -12.66
N LEU A 62 -13.59 16.39 -11.60
CA LEU A 62 -14.17 16.41 -10.26
C LEU A 62 -14.23 17.83 -9.68
N ARG A 63 -15.41 18.19 -9.16
CA ARG A 63 -15.59 19.37 -8.30
C ARG A 63 -16.36 18.98 -7.05
N ILE A 64 -15.70 19.05 -5.89
CA ILE A 64 -16.34 18.89 -4.58
C ILE A 64 -16.24 20.23 -3.86
N MET A 65 -17.32 21.01 -3.84
CA MET A 65 -17.28 22.38 -3.35
C MET A 65 -18.40 22.75 -2.39
N ARG A 66 -18.09 23.49 -1.30
CA ARG A 66 -19.11 24.03 -0.39
C ARG A 66 -20.06 22.96 0.18
N ASN A 67 -19.56 21.74 0.40
CA ASN A 67 -20.34 20.69 1.06
C ASN A 67 -20.10 20.72 2.57
N THR A 68 -21.12 20.30 3.32
CA THR A 68 -21.09 20.23 4.78
C THR A 68 -21.27 18.78 5.21
N MET A 69 -20.27 18.19 5.86
CA MET A 69 -20.24 16.80 6.34
C MET A 69 -20.12 16.79 7.85
N LEU A 70 -21.23 16.55 8.54
CA LEU A 70 -21.34 16.62 9.99
C LEU A 70 -21.77 15.28 10.59
N GLN A 71 -21.12 14.88 11.67
CA GLN A 71 -21.57 13.76 12.52
C GLN A 71 -21.72 12.41 11.78
N ASN A 72 -21.08 12.22 10.64
CA ASN A 72 -21.15 10.96 9.90
C ASN A 72 -20.21 9.93 10.52
N ALA A 73 -20.58 8.66 10.44
CA ALA A 73 -19.78 7.53 10.90
C ALA A 73 -19.30 6.69 9.72
N GLY A 74 -17.99 6.52 9.57
CA GLY A 74 -17.38 5.76 8.46
C GLY A 74 -15.85 5.75 8.56
N THR A 75 -15.19 4.82 7.85
CA THR A 75 -13.72 4.75 7.80
C THR A 75 -13.12 5.96 7.09
N PHE A 76 -13.85 6.56 6.15
CA PHE A 76 -13.51 7.81 5.49
C PHE A 76 -14.72 8.65 5.10
N MET A 77 -14.51 9.96 4.91
CA MET A 77 -15.53 10.87 4.39
C MET A 77 -15.40 11.01 2.87
N ILE A 78 -14.17 11.12 2.36
CA ILE A 78 -13.90 11.23 0.92
C ILE A 78 -12.73 10.31 0.56
N GLU A 79 -12.96 9.40 -0.38
CA GLU A 79 -11.92 8.52 -0.95
C GLU A 79 -11.73 8.83 -2.43
N PHE A 80 -10.47 9.05 -2.83
CA PHE A 80 -10.04 9.19 -4.21
C PHE A 80 -9.19 7.98 -4.60
N LYS A 81 -9.82 7.01 -5.26
CA LYS A 81 -9.21 5.76 -5.74
C LYS A 81 -9.33 5.66 -7.26
N ALA A 82 -9.02 6.76 -7.93
CA ALA A 82 -9.06 6.84 -9.39
C ALA A 82 -7.65 6.64 -9.97
N ASP A 83 -7.53 5.69 -10.89
CA ASP A 83 -6.35 5.45 -11.71
C ASP A 83 -6.34 6.48 -12.84
N SER A 84 -5.32 7.34 -12.88
CA SER A 84 -5.20 8.41 -13.87
C SER A 84 -3.93 8.27 -14.68
N GLN A 85 -4.08 8.35 -16.01
CA GLN A 85 -3.02 8.45 -17.01
C GLN A 85 -2.77 9.93 -17.42
N CYS A 86 -3.37 10.90 -16.70
CA CYS A 86 -3.34 12.32 -17.08
C CYS A 86 -1.95 12.95 -17.10
N ASP A 87 -0.94 12.36 -16.45
CA ASP A 87 0.47 12.80 -16.57
C ASP A 87 0.95 12.77 -18.04
N LEU A 88 0.26 12.04 -18.95
CA LEU A 88 0.53 12.02 -20.39
C LEU A 88 -0.42 12.89 -21.26
N TRP A 89 -1.58 13.33 -20.77
CA TRP A 89 -2.68 13.87 -21.63
C TRP A 89 -3.21 15.27 -21.24
N GLY A 90 -2.66 15.92 -20.21
CA GLY A 90 -2.98 17.31 -19.82
C GLY A 90 -3.70 17.46 -18.47
N GLU A 91 -3.79 18.69 -17.95
CA GLU A 91 -4.40 18.97 -16.62
C GLU A 91 -5.92 18.66 -16.62
N LEU A 92 -6.31 17.61 -15.91
CA LEU A 92 -7.70 17.34 -15.58
C LEU A 92 -8.10 18.15 -14.33
N VAL A 93 -9.22 18.87 -14.41
CA VAL A 93 -9.74 19.62 -13.26
C VAL A 93 -10.29 18.67 -12.20
N ALA A 94 -9.59 18.55 -11.08
CA ALA A 94 -10.03 17.83 -9.88
C ALA A 94 -9.74 18.67 -8.63
N ILE A 95 -10.80 19.20 -8.01
CA ILE A 95 -10.70 20.16 -6.91
C ILE A 95 -11.69 19.80 -5.80
N ALA A 96 -11.21 19.80 -4.57
CA ALA A 96 -12.00 19.75 -3.34
C ALA A 96 -11.76 21.04 -2.53
N GLN A 97 -12.73 21.95 -2.53
CA GLN A 97 -12.56 23.29 -1.97
C GLN A 97 -13.75 23.76 -1.14
N GLU A 98 -13.49 24.56 -0.09
CA GLU A 98 -14.54 25.20 0.73
C GLU A 98 -15.50 24.19 1.39
N ASN A 99 -15.06 22.96 1.65
CA ASN A 99 -15.88 21.97 2.34
C ASN A 99 -15.68 22.05 3.86
N THR A 100 -16.77 21.83 4.59
CA THR A 100 -16.78 21.75 6.06
C THR A 100 -16.92 20.29 6.48
N ILE A 101 -15.92 19.72 7.14
CA ILE A 101 -15.91 18.32 7.58
C ILE A 101 -15.63 18.29 9.08
N LYS A 102 -16.69 18.15 9.90
CA LYS A 102 -16.58 18.24 11.36
C LYS A 102 -17.36 17.16 12.10
N PHE A 103 -16.92 16.82 13.30
CA PHE A 103 -17.61 15.90 14.21
C PHE A 103 -17.83 14.49 13.66
N ASN A 104 -17.09 14.07 12.63
CA ASN A 104 -17.21 12.74 12.05
C ASN A 104 -16.50 11.70 12.92
N LYS A 105 -16.98 10.45 12.86
CA LYS A 105 -16.57 9.36 13.74
C LYS A 105 -16.07 8.15 13.01
N ALA A 106 -14.99 7.57 13.52
CA ALA A 106 -14.54 6.26 13.10
C ALA A 106 -15.55 5.18 13.52
N PRO A 107 -15.73 4.10 12.72
CA PRO A 107 -16.68 3.03 13.04
C PRO A 107 -16.18 2.15 14.19
N SER A 108 -14.86 2.01 14.34
CA SER A 108 -14.17 1.34 15.44
C SER A 108 -12.87 2.08 15.77
N MET A 109 -12.38 1.92 17.01
CA MET A 109 -11.09 2.46 17.45
C MET A 109 -9.89 1.71 16.85
N THR A 110 -10.09 0.48 16.38
CA THR A 110 -9.02 -0.38 15.86
C THR A 110 -8.83 -0.28 14.35
N THR A 111 -9.82 0.26 13.63
CA THR A 111 -9.76 0.36 12.17
C THR A 111 -9.03 1.63 11.75
N PRO A 112 -8.03 1.57 10.87
CA PRO A 112 -7.41 2.77 10.32
C PRO A 112 -8.48 3.60 9.62
N SER A 113 -8.55 4.88 9.97
CA SER A 113 -9.60 5.79 9.51
C SER A 113 -9.02 7.16 9.23
N SER A 114 -9.49 7.80 8.16
CA SER A 114 -9.05 9.14 7.76
C SER A 114 -10.18 9.93 7.12
N LEU A 115 -10.23 11.25 7.28
CA LEU A 115 -11.27 12.07 6.63
C LEU A 115 -11.19 12.00 5.12
N ILE A 116 -9.97 12.21 4.58
CA ILE A 116 -9.71 12.20 3.15
C ILE A 116 -8.62 11.16 2.87
N VAL A 117 -8.91 10.26 1.94
CA VAL A 117 -7.99 9.17 1.55
C VAL A 117 -7.70 9.27 0.06
N PHE A 118 -6.43 9.25 -0.30
CA PHE A 118 -5.97 9.01 -1.65
C PHE A 118 -5.43 7.59 -1.74
N ASP A 119 -5.94 6.81 -2.69
CA ASP A 119 -5.53 5.43 -2.96
C ASP A 119 -5.48 5.19 -4.48
N GLY A 120 -5.14 6.24 -5.24
CA GLY A 120 -5.11 6.24 -6.70
C GLY A 120 -4.07 7.22 -7.25
N LEU A 121 -3.92 7.28 -8.57
CA LEU A 121 -2.93 8.12 -9.24
C LEU A 121 -3.44 9.53 -9.57
N GLN A 122 -4.75 9.76 -9.49
CA GLN A 122 -5.33 11.05 -9.84
C GLN A 122 -5.00 12.14 -8.82
N LYS A 123 -4.32 13.20 -9.26
CA LYS A 123 -4.03 14.39 -8.44
C LYS A 123 -5.31 15.21 -8.23
N VAL A 124 -5.65 15.50 -6.97
CA VAL A 124 -6.78 16.37 -6.58
C VAL A 124 -6.26 17.49 -5.70
N ARG A 125 -6.59 18.74 -6.02
CA ARG A 125 -6.20 19.89 -5.19
C ARG A 125 -7.18 20.05 -4.03
N ILE A 126 -6.69 20.01 -2.79
CA ILE A 126 -7.48 20.17 -1.57
C ILE A 126 -7.17 21.54 -0.98
N ARG A 127 -8.07 22.50 -1.11
CA ARG A 127 -7.81 23.86 -0.62
C ARG A 127 -8.96 24.46 0.16
N ARG A 128 -8.66 25.28 1.18
CA ARG A 128 -9.69 26.03 1.92
C ARG A 128 -10.80 25.17 2.50
N ASN A 129 -10.49 23.99 3.02
CA ASN A 129 -11.43 23.14 3.72
C ASN A 129 -11.26 23.30 5.24
N LEU A 130 -12.36 23.14 5.99
CA LEU A 130 -12.38 23.20 7.44
C LEU A 130 -12.49 21.78 8.00
N LEU A 131 -11.38 21.26 8.52
CA LEU A 131 -11.21 19.90 9.04
C LEU A 131 -10.95 19.96 10.55
N SER A 132 -12.01 20.05 11.36
CA SER A 132 -11.89 20.18 12.82
C SER A 132 -12.83 19.25 13.58
N ASP A 133 -12.46 18.93 14.82
CA ASP A 133 -13.27 18.15 15.76
C ASP A 133 -13.69 16.76 15.25
N ASN A 134 -12.82 16.08 14.51
CA ASN A 134 -13.07 14.71 14.04
C ASN A 134 -12.35 13.69 14.93
N THR A 135 -12.91 12.49 15.05
CA THR A 135 -12.34 11.40 15.86
C THR A 135 -11.63 10.32 15.04
N LEU A 136 -11.52 10.53 13.71
CA LEU A 136 -10.76 9.64 12.83
C LEU A 136 -9.25 9.79 13.11
N ALA A 137 -8.47 8.73 12.85
CA ALA A 137 -7.05 8.69 13.20
C ALA A 137 -6.22 9.74 12.46
N TYR A 138 -6.52 9.96 11.17
CA TYR A 138 -5.86 10.95 10.32
C TYR A 138 -6.87 11.92 9.68
N SER A 139 -6.40 13.11 9.34
CA SER A 139 -7.17 14.07 8.56
C SER A 139 -6.99 13.85 7.06
N LEU A 140 -5.80 13.43 6.64
CA LEU A 140 -5.46 13.19 5.25
C LEU A 140 -4.50 12.00 5.15
N VAL A 141 -4.76 11.08 4.23
CA VAL A 141 -3.84 9.99 3.86
C VAL A 141 -3.52 10.15 2.38
N ALA A 142 -2.23 10.30 2.06
CA ALA A 142 -1.75 10.55 0.71
C ALA A 142 -1.21 9.27 0.05
N GLY A 143 -1.97 8.17 0.07
CA GLY A 143 -1.61 6.86 -0.51
C GLY A 143 -1.54 6.82 -2.05
N MET A 144 -1.30 7.96 -2.69
CA MET A 144 -0.97 8.02 -4.10
C MET A 144 0.42 7.44 -4.30
N LYS A 145 0.52 6.34 -5.03
CA LYS A 145 1.81 5.74 -5.42
C LYS A 145 2.47 6.63 -6.46
N THR A 146 3.37 7.52 -6.03
CA THR A 146 4.02 8.45 -6.96
C THR A 146 5.38 7.97 -7.41
N ALA A 147 5.65 8.21 -8.69
CA ALA A 147 6.89 7.83 -9.33
C ALA A 147 8.03 8.86 -9.15
N ARG A 148 7.70 10.06 -8.65
CA ARG A 148 8.58 11.23 -8.64
C ARG A 148 8.53 11.87 -7.27
N LEU A 149 9.71 12.13 -6.67
CA LEU A 149 9.89 12.85 -5.40
C LEU A 149 9.24 14.24 -5.43
N GLU A 150 9.10 14.82 -6.63
CA GLU A 150 8.52 16.14 -6.86
C GLU A 150 6.99 16.10 -7.06
N SER A 151 6.37 14.91 -7.03
CA SER A 151 4.90 14.78 -7.14
C SER A 151 4.24 15.10 -5.81
N THR A 152 4.07 16.39 -5.53
CA THR A 152 3.42 16.85 -4.30
C THR A 152 1.89 16.89 -4.45
N LEU A 153 1.18 16.42 -3.43
CA LEU A 153 -0.24 16.66 -3.25
C LEU A 153 -0.46 18.05 -2.64
N ASP A 154 -1.28 18.86 -3.29
CA ASP A 154 -1.58 20.22 -2.89
C ASP A 154 -2.73 20.24 -1.88
N ALA A 155 -2.39 20.42 -0.61
CA ALA A 155 -3.31 20.51 0.53
C ALA A 155 -3.21 21.87 1.24
N THR A 156 -2.93 22.95 0.50
CA THR A 156 -2.72 24.28 1.07
C THR A 156 -4.02 24.96 1.51
N GLU A 157 -3.90 25.96 2.37
CA GLU A 157 -4.98 26.82 2.84
C GLU A 157 -6.11 26.08 3.58
N ASN A 158 -5.87 24.89 4.11
CA ASN A 158 -6.86 24.17 4.92
C ASN A 158 -6.73 24.53 6.41
N TRP A 159 -7.84 24.46 7.15
CA TRP A 159 -7.85 24.47 8.61
C TRP A 159 -7.84 23.04 9.11
N TRP A 160 -6.84 22.69 9.92
CA TRP A 160 -6.59 21.32 10.41
C TRP A 160 -7.06 21.10 11.86
N GLY A 161 -7.78 22.06 12.44
CA GLY A 161 -8.19 22.03 13.86
C GLY A 161 -7.15 22.58 14.84
N THR A 162 -5.94 22.89 14.38
CA THR A 162 -4.84 23.42 15.20
C THR A 162 -4.00 24.42 14.43
N LYS A 163 -3.30 25.29 15.16
CA LYS A 163 -2.31 26.25 14.62
C LYS A 163 -0.88 25.74 14.71
N ASP A 164 -0.66 24.61 15.38
CA ASP A 164 0.68 24.04 15.58
C ASP A 164 1.05 23.14 14.39
N PRO A 165 2.06 23.51 13.58
CA PRO A 165 2.43 22.74 12.39
C PRO A 165 2.95 21.33 12.70
N VAL A 166 3.48 21.07 13.90
CA VAL A 166 3.95 19.73 14.30
C VAL A 166 2.75 18.79 14.49
N ILE A 167 1.67 19.29 15.10
CA ILE A 167 0.43 18.52 15.25
C ILE A 167 -0.21 18.29 13.87
N ILE A 168 -0.18 19.28 12.97
CA ILE A 168 -0.69 19.13 11.59
C ILE A 168 0.05 18.01 10.87
N GLN A 169 1.39 17.97 10.97
CA GLN A 169 2.19 16.92 10.36
C GLN A 169 1.77 15.53 10.84
N HIS A 170 1.52 15.34 12.14
CA HIS A 170 1.03 14.05 12.68
C HIS A 170 -0.42 13.70 12.27
N LEU A 171 -1.23 14.67 11.83
CA LEU A 171 -2.58 14.44 11.33
C LEU A 171 -2.59 14.02 9.85
N ILE A 172 -1.48 14.19 9.15
CA ILE A 172 -1.32 13.86 7.73
C ILE A 172 -0.45 12.62 7.64
N PHE A 173 -0.93 11.61 6.92
CA PHE A 173 -0.17 10.41 6.62
C PHE A 173 0.38 10.51 5.20
N ASP A 174 1.68 10.72 5.05
CA ASP A 174 2.31 10.99 3.74
C ASP A 174 3.65 10.27 3.53
N PHE A 175 4.45 10.75 2.57
CA PHE A 175 5.76 10.18 2.24
C PHE A 175 6.71 10.08 3.45
N ASP A 176 6.61 10.99 4.42
CA ASP A 176 7.44 10.97 5.63
C ASP A 176 7.00 9.88 6.63
N ASP A 177 5.80 9.32 6.47
CA ASP A 177 5.33 8.14 7.20
C ASP A 177 5.70 6.85 6.46
N TRP A 178 5.22 6.70 5.21
CA TRP A 178 5.53 5.58 4.31
C TRP A 178 6.03 6.10 2.97
N ASN A 179 7.19 5.60 2.53
CA ASN A 179 7.87 6.11 1.35
C ASN A 179 7.14 5.86 0.00
N ASP A 180 6.09 5.03 -0.02
CA ASP A 180 5.28 4.78 -1.22
C ASP A 180 4.11 5.77 -1.39
N HIS A 181 3.96 6.73 -0.46
CA HIS A 181 2.92 7.77 -0.49
C HIS A 181 3.37 9.04 -1.24
N ALA A 182 2.45 9.93 -1.57
CA ALA A 182 2.78 11.26 -2.10
C ALA A 182 3.15 12.21 -0.98
N LEU A 183 4.09 13.12 -1.24
CA LEU A 183 4.39 14.22 -0.32
C LEU A 183 3.22 15.21 -0.26
N VAL A 184 2.80 15.61 0.94
CA VAL A 184 1.72 16.58 1.09
C VAL A 184 2.29 17.96 1.37
N ASN A 185 1.93 18.93 0.53
CA ASN A 185 2.15 20.33 0.86
C ASN A 185 0.91 20.91 1.54
N PHE A 186 0.98 21.10 2.86
CA PHE A 186 -0.09 21.71 3.66
C PHE A 186 0.14 23.19 3.99
N ALA A 187 1.32 23.75 3.69
CA ALA A 187 1.68 25.13 4.00
C ALA A 187 1.51 26.04 2.75
N PRO A 188 0.95 27.25 2.89
CA PRO A 188 0.41 27.84 4.12
C PRO A 188 -0.93 27.20 4.53
N TYR A 189 -1.29 27.26 5.81
CA TYR A 189 -2.56 26.74 6.34
C TYR A 189 -3.37 27.85 7.04
N LEU A 190 -4.68 27.65 7.22
CA LEU A 190 -5.52 28.60 7.94
C LEU A 190 -5.16 28.60 9.44
N ILE A 191 -5.18 29.76 10.10
CA ILE A 191 -4.93 29.84 11.56
C ILE A 191 -6.22 29.98 12.38
N GLU A 192 -7.37 29.98 11.71
CA GLU A 192 -8.69 30.10 12.31
C GLU A 192 -9.67 29.14 11.61
N ASP A 193 -10.67 28.68 12.34
CA ASP A 193 -11.74 27.82 11.81
C ASP A 193 -12.79 28.64 11.01
N SER A 194 -12.32 29.29 9.95
CA SER A 194 -13.12 30.13 9.06
C SER A 194 -12.52 30.15 7.67
N PHE A 195 -13.37 30.17 6.64
CA PHE A 195 -12.93 30.34 5.25
C PHE A 195 -12.28 31.71 4.97
N GLU A 196 -12.58 32.71 5.81
CA GLU A 196 -11.98 34.05 5.75
C GLU A 196 -10.79 34.20 6.72
N GLY A 197 -10.38 33.11 7.37
CA GLY A 197 -9.27 33.11 8.31
C GLY A 197 -7.95 33.54 7.66
N SER A 198 -7.06 34.11 8.47
CA SER A 198 -5.71 34.45 8.03
C SER A 198 -4.90 33.17 7.73
N LEU A 199 -3.88 33.31 6.88
CA LEU A 199 -2.94 32.22 6.57
C LEU A 199 -1.73 32.25 7.51
N SER A 200 -1.08 31.10 7.67
CA SER A 200 0.18 30.97 8.41
C SER A 200 1.27 31.84 7.79
N VAL A 201 2.11 32.45 8.64
CA VAL A 201 3.22 33.30 8.20
C VAL A 201 4.34 32.46 7.56
N SER A 202 4.54 31.23 8.04
CA SER A 202 5.52 30.30 7.50
C SER A 202 4.96 29.53 6.30
N TRP A 203 5.75 29.50 5.23
CA TRP A 203 5.52 28.71 4.02
C TRP A 203 6.34 27.42 4.01
N GLU A 204 7.24 27.27 5.00
CA GLU A 204 8.08 26.10 5.18
C GLU A 204 7.47 25.14 6.19
N GLN A 205 7.56 23.84 5.88
CA GLN A 205 7.15 22.76 6.78
C GLN A 205 8.27 22.49 7.80
N PRO A 206 7.95 22.14 9.05
CA PRO A 206 8.95 21.88 10.08
C PRO A 206 9.81 20.66 9.73
N ASN A 207 11.10 20.89 9.47
CA ASN A 207 12.10 19.83 9.26
C ASN A 207 12.77 19.45 10.59
N LEU A 208 12.03 18.84 11.52
CA LEU A 208 12.58 18.43 12.81
C LEU A 208 13.04 16.98 12.76
N VAL A 209 14.32 16.76 12.41
CA VAL A 209 14.97 15.46 12.63
C VAL A 209 15.17 15.29 14.14
N ASN A 210 14.24 14.60 14.80
CA ASN A 210 14.37 14.26 16.20
C ASN A 210 15.06 12.89 16.31
N VAL A 211 16.26 12.85 16.90
CA VAL A 211 17.04 11.62 17.08
C VAL A 211 16.30 10.60 17.98
N GLU A 212 15.35 11.04 18.80
CA GLU A 212 14.50 10.14 19.59
C GLU A 212 13.32 9.54 18.79
N ASN A 213 12.91 10.18 17.70
CA ASN A 213 11.85 9.72 16.79
C ASN A 213 12.40 9.76 15.35
N LEU A 214 13.36 8.88 15.06
CA LEU A 214 13.95 8.74 13.72
C LEU A 214 12.90 8.19 12.73
N GLY A 215 12.71 8.91 11.63
CA GLY A 215 11.75 8.58 10.58
C GLY A 215 11.65 9.69 9.53
N GLY A 216 10.97 9.43 8.42
CA GLY A 216 10.79 10.35 7.31
C GLY A 216 12.07 10.63 6.51
N ARG A 217 12.08 11.75 5.78
CA ARG A 217 13.22 12.14 4.93
C ARG A 217 14.37 12.77 5.70
N LEU A 218 15.54 12.14 5.57
CA LEU A 218 16.80 12.68 6.03
C LEU A 218 17.39 13.61 4.97
N MET A 219 17.29 14.92 5.21
CA MET A 219 17.81 15.98 4.33
C MET A 219 19.28 16.36 4.62
N THR A 220 19.78 16.00 5.81
CA THR A 220 21.13 16.35 6.28
C THR A 220 21.85 15.11 6.78
N SER A 221 23.17 15.01 6.52
CA SER A 221 23.95 13.84 6.93
C SER A 221 23.92 13.63 8.44
N LEU A 222 23.72 12.39 8.86
CA LEU A 222 23.54 12.01 10.26
C LEU A 222 24.46 10.85 10.63
N THR A 223 25.04 10.89 11.83
CA THR A 223 25.78 9.78 12.41
C THR A 223 25.07 9.28 13.66
N LEU A 224 24.66 8.01 13.63
CA LEU A 224 24.09 7.32 14.80
C LEU A 224 25.22 6.71 15.61
N HIS A 225 25.21 6.96 16.92
CA HIS A 225 26.21 6.47 17.86
C HIS A 225 25.57 5.45 18.80
N GLN A 226 26.39 4.53 19.33
CA GLN A 226 25.92 3.59 20.34
C GLN A 226 25.37 4.35 21.56
N ARG A 227 24.23 3.88 22.07
CA ARG A 227 23.56 4.40 23.27
C ARG A 227 22.98 3.26 24.09
N ASP A 228 22.61 3.53 25.34
CA ASP A 228 22.10 2.51 26.28
C ASP A 228 20.73 1.92 25.88
N ARG A 229 19.98 2.61 25.01
CA ARG A 229 18.64 2.21 24.56
C ARG A 229 18.61 2.04 23.03
N PRO A 230 17.93 1.05 22.46
CA PRO A 230 17.85 0.92 21.01
C PRO A 230 17.18 2.14 20.36
N TYR A 231 17.60 2.53 19.16
CA TYR A 231 16.89 3.51 18.34
C TYR A 231 15.59 2.91 17.82
N VAL A 232 14.46 3.56 18.11
CA VAL A 232 13.13 3.07 17.70
C VAL A 232 12.66 3.85 16.48
N ILE A 233 12.46 3.14 15.37
CA ILE A 233 12.08 3.70 14.08
C ILE A 233 10.64 3.29 13.80
N LYS A 234 9.71 4.27 13.79
CA LYS A 234 8.26 4.05 13.67
C LYS A 234 7.67 4.44 12.32
N SER A 235 8.43 5.16 11.50
CA SER A 235 8.09 5.51 10.12
C SER A 235 9.30 5.26 9.22
N ASP A 236 9.07 5.14 7.91
CA ASP A 236 10.11 4.79 6.96
C ASP A 236 11.23 5.83 6.96
N LEU A 237 12.47 5.37 7.08
CA LEU A 237 13.63 6.26 7.07
C LEU A 237 14.17 6.39 5.65
N THR A 238 13.98 7.56 5.04
CA THR A 238 14.45 7.83 3.67
C THR A 238 15.72 8.67 3.67
N ILE A 239 16.84 8.10 3.22
CA ILE A 239 18.11 8.81 3.04
C ILE A 239 18.06 9.51 1.69
N MET A 240 17.96 10.84 1.68
CA MET A 240 17.84 11.61 0.44
C MET A 240 19.13 11.61 -0.40
N PRO A 241 19.05 11.87 -1.71
CA PRO A 241 20.24 11.98 -2.57
C PRO A 241 21.27 12.97 -1.99
N HIS A 242 22.56 12.64 -2.11
CA HIS A 242 23.70 13.37 -1.54
C HIS A 242 23.77 13.43 0.00
N VAL A 243 22.87 12.75 0.71
CA VAL A 243 22.90 12.64 2.17
C VAL A 243 23.58 11.35 2.59
N THR A 244 24.37 11.40 3.67
CA THR A 244 25.03 10.22 4.23
C THR A 244 24.47 9.88 5.61
N LEU A 245 23.95 8.66 5.77
CA LEU A 245 23.64 8.06 7.07
C LEU A 245 24.78 7.13 7.50
N THR A 246 25.46 7.46 8.59
CA THR A 246 26.53 6.63 9.16
C THR A 246 26.06 5.99 10.46
N ILE A 247 26.20 4.68 10.58
CA ILE A 247 25.84 3.91 11.78
C ILE A 247 27.12 3.41 12.43
N SER A 248 27.37 3.84 13.67
CA SER A 248 28.56 3.49 14.44
C SER A 248 28.49 2.05 14.98
N PRO A 249 29.64 1.39 15.23
CA PRO A 249 29.68 0.07 15.88
C PRO A 249 28.86 -0.01 17.16
N GLY A 250 28.27 -1.17 17.44
CA GLY A 250 27.47 -1.44 18.64
C GLY A 250 26.10 -0.76 18.68
N THR A 251 25.68 -0.09 17.60
CA THR A 251 24.36 0.56 17.51
C THR A 251 23.26 -0.47 17.25
N ILE A 252 22.14 -0.34 17.99
CA ILE A 252 20.95 -1.19 17.83
C ILE A 252 19.81 -0.34 17.27
N LEU A 253 19.20 -0.81 16.18
CA LEU A 253 18.04 -0.20 15.52
C LEU A 253 16.86 -1.18 15.60
N GLU A 254 15.73 -0.70 16.11
CA GLU A 254 14.48 -1.44 16.24
C GLU A 254 13.39 -0.80 15.39
N PHE A 255 12.82 -1.58 14.48
CA PHE A 255 11.86 -1.10 13.48
C PHE A 255 10.44 -1.54 13.82
N ALA A 256 9.49 -0.62 13.70
CA ALA A 256 8.07 -0.96 13.77
C ALA A 256 7.66 -1.88 12.59
N PRO A 257 6.51 -2.58 12.70
CA PRO A 257 6.06 -3.51 11.67
C PRO A 257 5.96 -2.82 10.29
N ARG A 258 6.47 -3.47 9.25
CA ARG A 258 6.51 -2.98 7.85
C ARG A 258 7.37 -1.74 7.58
N VAL A 259 8.01 -1.16 8.59
CA VAL A 259 8.87 0.02 8.45
C VAL A 259 10.28 -0.40 8.03
N GLY A 260 10.87 0.31 7.07
CA GLY A 260 12.19 0.02 6.53
C GLY A 260 13.09 1.25 6.36
N ILE A 261 14.26 1.02 5.75
CA ILE A 261 15.17 2.10 5.32
C ILE A 261 15.15 2.16 3.79
N LEU A 262 14.85 3.34 3.25
CA LEU A 262 14.99 3.66 1.83
C LEU A 262 16.30 4.44 1.61
N ALA A 263 17.25 3.86 0.88
CA ALA A 263 18.57 4.47 0.68
C ALA A 263 18.73 5.08 -0.73
N LEU A 264 18.32 6.35 -0.92
CA LEU A 264 18.58 7.14 -2.15
C LEU A 264 19.93 7.87 -2.12
N GLY A 265 20.58 7.92 -0.96
CA GLY A 265 21.89 8.53 -0.74
C GLY A 265 22.98 7.51 -0.43
N THR A 266 23.77 7.77 0.61
CA THR A 266 24.83 6.87 1.06
C THR A 266 24.52 6.30 2.44
N LEU A 267 24.52 4.97 2.56
CA LEU A 267 24.36 4.27 3.83
C LEU A 267 25.67 3.57 4.22
N ILE A 268 26.25 3.98 5.35
CA ILE A 268 27.49 3.42 5.88
C ILE A 268 27.21 2.78 7.24
N ALA A 269 27.13 1.45 7.28
CA ALA A 269 27.03 0.67 8.50
C ALA A 269 28.31 -0.17 8.67
N LYS A 270 29.24 0.30 9.51
CA LYS A 270 30.54 -0.36 9.73
C LYS A 270 30.71 -0.70 11.20
N GLY A 271 30.33 -1.91 11.59
CA GLY A 271 30.53 -2.47 12.93
C GLY A 271 31.96 -2.97 13.16
N ARG A 272 32.23 -3.45 14.38
CA ARG A 272 33.49 -4.11 14.77
C ARG A 272 33.19 -5.52 15.29
N ARG A 273 34.21 -6.38 15.35
CA ARG A 273 34.07 -7.69 15.99
C ARG A 273 33.62 -7.50 17.45
N HIS A 274 32.52 -8.13 17.83
CA HIS A 274 31.82 -8.00 19.13
C HIS A 274 31.09 -6.68 19.38
N GLU A 275 31.10 -5.74 18.43
CA GLU A 275 30.30 -4.51 18.45
C GLU A 275 29.58 -4.41 17.10
N GLU A 276 28.82 -5.45 16.79
CA GLU A 276 28.06 -5.57 15.55
C GLU A 276 26.90 -4.57 15.57
N ILE A 277 26.54 -4.06 14.40
CA ILE A 277 25.35 -3.23 14.24
C ILE A 277 24.17 -4.16 14.10
N VAL A 278 23.16 -4.01 14.96
CA VAL A 278 21.99 -4.91 14.99
C VAL A 278 20.76 -4.17 14.47
N MET A 279 20.15 -4.70 13.41
CA MET A 279 18.87 -4.23 12.86
C MET A 279 17.82 -5.32 13.02
N ARG A 280 16.79 -5.05 13.83
CA ARG A 280 15.78 -6.05 14.21
C ARG A 280 14.38 -5.43 14.36
N PRO A 281 13.31 -6.24 14.37
CA PRO A 281 11.97 -5.74 14.64
C PRO A 281 11.81 -5.29 16.10
N LEU A 282 10.91 -4.33 16.30
CA LEU A 282 10.49 -3.85 17.61
C LEU A 282 9.69 -4.94 18.35
N PRO A 283 10.06 -5.32 19.59
CA PRO A 283 9.25 -6.21 20.42
C PRO A 283 7.94 -5.51 20.83
N ASN A 284 6.78 -6.12 20.57
CA ASN A 284 5.53 -5.56 21.09
C ASN A 284 5.39 -5.88 22.58
N ASP A 285 5.25 -4.85 23.42
CA ASP A 285 4.91 -4.97 24.85
C ASP A 285 3.45 -5.43 25.07
N ILE A 286 2.64 -5.39 24.01
CA ILE A 286 1.27 -5.89 24.02
C ILE A 286 1.36 -7.35 23.57
N PRO A 287 1.02 -8.34 24.42
CA PRO A 287 0.88 -9.71 23.95
C PRO A 287 -0.10 -9.64 22.79
N ALA A 288 0.29 -10.14 21.62
CA ALA A 288 -0.54 -10.14 20.42
C ALA A 288 -1.93 -10.53 20.87
N SER A 289 -2.83 -9.54 20.97
CA SER A 289 -4.14 -9.78 21.52
C SER A 289 -4.69 -10.85 20.62
N THR A 290 -4.90 -12.02 21.19
CA THR A 290 -5.37 -13.20 20.51
C THR A 290 -6.52 -12.78 19.62
N GLU A 291 -6.25 -12.56 18.32
CA GLU A 291 -7.26 -12.68 17.29
C GLU A 291 -7.54 -14.18 17.11
N ILE A 292 -7.87 -14.82 18.23
CA ILE A 292 -8.74 -15.98 18.24
C ILE A 292 -10.16 -15.40 18.15
N VAL A 293 -10.45 -14.84 16.98
CA VAL A 293 -11.80 -14.89 16.43
C VAL A 293 -11.69 -15.51 15.04
N HIS A 294 -10.99 -16.64 14.93
CA HIS A 294 -11.37 -17.67 13.96
C HIS A 294 -12.67 -18.34 14.44
N ASN A 295 -13.74 -17.53 14.53
CA ASN A 295 -15.08 -18.06 14.54
C ASN A 295 -15.38 -18.56 13.13
N MET A 296 -15.13 -19.85 12.93
CA MET A 296 -16.08 -20.79 12.36
C MET A 296 -16.77 -20.40 11.04
N TYR A 297 -16.13 -19.62 10.18
CA TYR A 297 -16.48 -19.58 8.76
C TYR A 297 -15.76 -20.75 8.08
N LYS A 298 -16.41 -21.91 8.18
CA LYS A 298 -16.38 -23.04 7.23
C LYS A 298 -15.26 -22.90 6.19
N ARG A 299 -14.11 -23.55 6.42
CA ARG A 299 -12.91 -23.52 5.55
C ARG A 299 -13.30 -23.64 4.07
N SER A 300 -13.37 -22.52 3.36
CA SER A 300 -13.70 -22.51 1.93
C SER A 300 -12.52 -22.95 1.08
N LEU A 301 -11.31 -23.00 1.64
CA LEU A 301 -10.08 -23.38 0.97
C LEU A 301 -9.29 -24.43 1.76
N ARG A 302 -8.51 -25.25 1.04
CA ARG A 302 -7.45 -26.10 1.60
C ARG A 302 -6.31 -26.29 0.61
N LEU A 303 -5.12 -26.57 1.13
CA LEU A 303 -4.00 -27.10 0.36
C LEU A 303 -3.97 -28.61 0.56
N CYS A 304 -3.87 -29.37 -0.53
CA CYS A 304 -3.76 -30.82 -0.47
C CYS A 304 -2.46 -31.30 -1.12
N SER A 305 -1.63 -31.99 -0.33
CA SER A 305 -0.41 -32.66 -0.77
C SER A 305 -0.57 -34.17 -0.56
N GLY A 306 -0.99 -34.91 -1.60
CA GLY A 306 -1.10 -36.39 -1.60
C GLY A 306 -2.52 -36.98 -1.53
N MET A 307 -2.61 -38.33 -1.49
CA MET A 307 -3.89 -39.07 -1.58
C MET A 307 -4.80 -38.93 -0.34
N ASN A 308 -4.23 -38.61 0.82
CA ASN A 308 -4.96 -38.36 2.07
C ASN A 308 -4.78 -36.91 2.46
N CYS A 309 -5.65 -36.02 1.94
CA CYS A 309 -5.74 -34.65 2.41
C CYS A 309 -6.28 -34.66 3.87
N SER A 310 -5.40 -34.80 4.86
CA SER A 310 -5.78 -34.72 6.27
C SER A 310 -6.34 -33.34 6.63
N GLU A 311 -7.18 -33.27 7.65
CA GLU A 311 -7.81 -32.00 8.08
C GLU A 311 -6.84 -31.00 8.73
N SER A 312 -5.55 -31.35 8.87
CA SER A 312 -4.50 -30.43 9.27
C SER A 312 -4.09 -29.54 8.10
N ALA A 313 -4.06 -28.23 8.31
CA ALA A 313 -3.57 -27.30 7.31
C ALA A 313 -2.10 -27.63 6.98
N SER A 314 -1.83 -28.10 5.76
CA SER A 314 -0.47 -28.17 5.25
C SER A 314 -0.04 -26.79 4.78
N ASN A 315 1.23 -26.46 5.01
CA ASN A 315 1.84 -25.23 4.53
C ASN A 315 2.07 -25.25 3.01
N GLU A 316 2.07 -26.43 2.38
CA GLU A 316 2.16 -26.58 0.93
C GLU A 316 1.11 -27.54 0.38
N GLY A 317 0.74 -27.36 -0.89
CA GLY A 317 -0.11 -28.31 -1.60
C GLY A 317 -0.90 -27.67 -2.74
N PHE A 318 -1.67 -28.52 -3.41
CA PHE A 318 -2.56 -28.08 -4.47
C PHE A 318 -3.82 -27.43 -3.92
N LEU A 319 -4.22 -26.31 -4.52
CA LEU A 319 -5.36 -25.51 -4.07
C LEU A 319 -6.70 -26.19 -4.40
N GLU A 320 -7.55 -26.33 -3.39
CA GLU A 320 -8.91 -26.80 -3.52
C GLU A 320 -9.91 -25.87 -2.83
N TYR A 321 -11.04 -25.65 -3.49
CA TYR A 321 -12.15 -24.83 -3.01
C TYR A 321 -13.33 -25.71 -2.57
N TRP A 322 -13.95 -25.38 -1.44
CA TRP A 322 -15.10 -26.09 -0.92
C TRP A 322 -16.40 -25.56 -1.53
N ASN A 323 -17.04 -26.36 -2.37
CA ASN A 323 -18.35 -26.01 -2.90
C ASN A 323 -19.45 -26.44 -1.91
N ALA A 324 -19.96 -25.47 -1.15
CA ALA A 324 -20.97 -25.72 -0.12
C ALA A 324 -22.30 -26.30 -0.64
N THR A 325 -22.65 -26.06 -1.91
CA THR A 325 -23.89 -26.57 -2.53
C THR A 325 -23.77 -28.04 -2.91
N THR A 326 -22.59 -28.48 -3.33
CA THR A 326 -22.34 -29.87 -3.78
C THR A 326 -21.61 -30.71 -2.73
N LEU A 327 -21.22 -30.10 -1.60
CA LEU A 327 -20.49 -30.72 -0.49
C LEU A 327 -19.23 -31.46 -0.97
N GLN A 328 -18.51 -30.88 -1.92
CA GLN A 328 -17.29 -31.45 -2.50
C GLN A 328 -16.17 -30.41 -2.59
N TRP A 329 -14.93 -30.90 -2.48
CA TRP A 329 -13.73 -30.12 -2.77
C TRP A 329 -13.49 -30.10 -4.28
N VAL A 330 -13.24 -28.90 -4.81
CA VAL A 330 -13.04 -28.62 -6.22
C VAL A 330 -11.60 -28.17 -6.43
N PRO A 331 -10.76 -28.92 -7.18
CA PRO A 331 -9.40 -28.49 -7.49
C PRO A 331 -9.43 -27.35 -8.48
N LEU A 332 -8.54 -26.36 -8.29
CA LEU A 332 -8.48 -25.18 -9.12
C LEU A 332 -7.33 -25.29 -10.13
N CYS A 333 -7.64 -24.94 -11.38
CA CYS A 333 -6.69 -24.76 -12.45
C CYS A 333 -6.91 -23.36 -13.03
N ASP A 334 -5.92 -22.49 -12.88
CA ASP A 334 -5.87 -21.23 -13.59
C ASP A 334 -4.41 -20.97 -13.92
N SER A 335 -4.05 -21.01 -15.21
CA SER A 335 -2.67 -20.78 -15.65
C SER A 335 -2.19 -19.35 -15.42
N ARG A 336 -3.10 -18.43 -15.05
CA ARG A 336 -2.79 -17.04 -14.71
C ARG A 336 -2.93 -16.76 -13.22
N PHE A 337 -3.03 -17.80 -12.39
CA PHE A 337 -3.04 -17.62 -10.95
C PHE A 337 -1.71 -16.99 -10.51
N SER A 338 -1.79 -15.85 -9.84
CA SER A 338 -0.63 -15.03 -9.51
C SER A 338 -0.15 -15.25 -8.08
N GLU A 339 1.09 -14.85 -7.77
CA GLU A 339 1.63 -14.85 -6.41
C GLU A 339 0.75 -14.02 -5.46
N ARG A 340 0.17 -12.89 -5.92
CA ARG A 340 -0.78 -12.08 -5.14
C ARG A 340 -2.04 -12.86 -4.73
N ASN A 341 -2.54 -13.74 -5.59
CA ASN A 341 -3.65 -14.63 -5.21
C ASN A 341 -3.21 -15.63 -4.15
N ALA A 342 -1.99 -16.17 -4.25
CA ALA A 342 -1.40 -17.08 -3.26
C ALA A 342 -1.21 -16.42 -1.90
N GLN A 343 -0.80 -15.14 -1.88
CA GLN A 343 -0.70 -14.36 -0.64
C GLN A 343 -2.06 -14.37 0.09
N VAL A 344 -3.15 -14.07 -0.61
CA VAL A 344 -4.50 -14.12 -0.01
C VAL A 344 -4.87 -15.52 0.49
N VAL A 345 -4.53 -16.57 -0.27
CA VAL A 345 -4.79 -17.97 0.16
C VAL A 345 -4.01 -18.32 1.43
N CYS A 346 -2.70 -18.07 1.47
CA CYS A 346 -1.88 -18.36 2.64
C CYS A 346 -2.36 -17.58 3.86
N ARG A 347 -2.76 -16.31 3.65
CA ARG A 347 -3.34 -15.46 4.70
C ARG A 347 -4.65 -16.05 5.24
N GLN A 348 -5.55 -16.46 4.36
CA GLN A 348 -6.84 -17.05 4.73
C GLN A 348 -6.67 -18.38 5.49
N LEU A 349 -5.61 -19.13 5.21
CA LEU A 349 -5.28 -20.39 5.89
C LEU A 349 -4.52 -20.18 7.21
N GLY A 350 -4.14 -18.95 7.54
CA GLY A 350 -3.41 -18.61 8.78
C GLY A 350 -1.90 -18.79 8.70
N PHE A 351 -1.34 -18.92 7.50
CA PHE A 351 0.11 -18.97 7.27
C PHE A 351 0.70 -17.60 6.95
N GLU A 352 2.04 -17.51 6.98
CA GLU A 352 2.73 -16.32 6.51
C GLU A 352 2.55 -16.18 4.99
N HIS A 353 1.97 -15.05 4.57
CA HIS A 353 1.52 -14.88 3.20
C HIS A 353 2.49 -14.14 2.28
N TYR A 354 3.32 -13.24 2.79
CA TYR A 354 4.19 -12.40 1.94
C TYR A 354 5.23 -13.20 1.15
N SER A 355 5.72 -14.30 1.74
CA SER A 355 6.62 -15.26 1.09
C SER A 355 5.89 -16.39 0.36
N ALA A 356 4.60 -16.25 0.05
CA ALA A 356 3.84 -17.27 -0.67
C ALA A 356 4.35 -17.41 -2.11
N TRP A 357 4.50 -18.65 -2.55
CA TRP A 357 4.93 -18.97 -3.91
C TRP A 357 3.90 -19.86 -4.60
N VAL A 358 3.78 -19.69 -5.92
CA VAL A 358 2.84 -20.45 -6.77
C VAL A 358 3.62 -21.22 -7.81
N ASP A 359 3.26 -22.48 -7.95
CA ASP A 359 3.60 -23.29 -9.11
C ASP A 359 2.35 -23.85 -9.78
N HIS A 360 2.55 -24.43 -10.95
CA HIS A 360 1.51 -25.12 -11.68
C HIS A 360 2.01 -26.50 -12.10
N GLY A 361 1.22 -27.53 -11.79
CA GLY A 361 1.59 -28.90 -12.09
C GLY A 361 0.40 -29.82 -12.35
N PRO A 362 0.60 -30.93 -13.08
CA PRO A 362 -0.40 -31.96 -13.20
C PRO A 362 -0.54 -32.72 -11.87
N ARG A 363 -1.76 -33.12 -11.54
CA ARG A 363 -2.02 -34.07 -10.44
C ARG A 363 -1.95 -35.48 -10.97
N VAL A 364 -0.89 -36.20 -10.61
CA VAL A 364 -0.62 -37.57 -11.08
C VAL A 364 -1.68 -38.57 -10.62
N GLU A 365 -2.42 -38.24 -9.56
CA GLU A 365 -3.53 -39.02 -9.02
C GLU A 365 -4.83 -38.89 -9.84
N PHE A 366 -4.96 -37.90 -10.73
CA PHE A 366 -6.18 -37.70 -11.50
C PHE A 366 -6.19 -38.50 -12.80
N ASP A 367 -7.22 -39.32 -12.95
CA ASP A 367 -7.56 -40.02 -14.19
C ASP A 367 -8.62 -39.26 -15.00
N ARG A 368 -8.96 -39.79 -16.19
CA ARG A 368 -9.96 -39.18 -17.09
C ARG A 368 -11.34 -38.96 -16.43
N ASN A 369 -11.67 -39.71 -15.39
CA ASN A 369 -12.99 -39.70 -14.75
C ASN A 369 -12.99 -38.96 -13.40
N SER A 370 -11.83 -38.61 -12.85
CA SER A 370 -11.67 -38.05 -11.50
C SER A 370 -12.43 -36.74 -11.30
N LEU A 371 -12.55 -35.92 -12.34
CA LEU A 371 -13.25 -34.62 -12.30
C LEU A 371 -14.66 -34.65 -12.90
N SER A 372 -15.15 -35.82 -13.33
CA SER A 372 -16.45 -35.95 -14.02
C SER A 372 -17.66 -35.61 -13.15
N ARG A 373 -17.51 -35.63 -11.82
CA ARG A 373 -18.56 -35.30 -10.85
C ARG A 373 -18.65 -33.81 -10.52
N ILE A 374 -17.70 -32.99 -10.99
CA ILE A 374 -17.63 -31.56 -10.68
C ILE A 374 -18.28 -30.76 -11.81
N TRP A 375 -19.45 -30.20 -11.51
CA TRP A 375 -20.28 -29.47 -12.49
C TRP A 375 -20.01 -27.96 -12.55
N THR A 376 -19.38 -27.41 -11.51
CA THR A 376 -19.20 -25.97 -11.33
C THR A 376 -17.83 -25.70 -10.72
N TYR A 377 -17.10 -24.78 -11.36
CA TYR A 377 -15.83 -24.24 -10.89
C TYR A 377 -16.04 -22.76 -10.55
N PRO A 378 -15.28 -22.21 -9.59
CA PRO A 378 -15.29 -20.78 -9.34
C PRO A 378 -14.74 -20.01 -10.55
N GLU A 379 -15.19 -18.77 -10.69
CA GLU A 379 -14.66 -17.85 -11.68
C GLU A 379 -13.18 -17.54 -11.36
N PRO A 380 -12.32 -17.30 -12.37
CA PRO A 380 -10.95 -16.90 -12.14
C PRO A 380 -10.89 -15.52 -11.48
N LEU A 381 -10.14 -15.43 -10.40
CA LEU A 381 -10.02 -14.24 -9.56
C LEU A 381 -8.67 -13.57 -9.75
N GLN A 382 -8.65 -12.24 -9.61
CA GLN A 382 -7.42 -11.44 -9.65
C GLN A 382 -7.35 -10.58 -8.40
N CYS A 383 -6.68 -11.10 -7.37
CA CYS A 383 -6.48 -10.40 -6.11
C CYS A 383 -5.44 -9.28 -6.23
N SER A 384 -5.58 -8.29 -5.36
CA SER A 384 -4.56 -7.27 -5.11
C SER A 384 -3.46 -7.76 -4.17
N GLY A 385 -3.77 -8.71 -3.28
CA GLY A 385 -2.87 -9.27 -2.26
C GLY A 385 -3.24 -8.87 -0.83
N GLU A 386 -4.11 -7.86 -0.67
CA GLU A 386 -4.51 -7.29 0.61
C GLU A 386 -5.85 -7.83 1.13
N GLU A 387 -6.56 -8.62 0.33
CA GLU A 387 -7.85 -9.22 0.69
C GLU A 387 -7.70 -10.21 1.86
N SER A 388 -8.77 -10.35 2.66
CA SER A 388 -8.77 -11.25 3.82
C SER A 388 -9.14 -12.69 3.44
N SER A 389 -9.86 -12.84 2.32
CA SER A 389 -10.25 -14.12 1.76
C SER A 389 -10.28 -14.06 0.23
N LEU A 390 -10.11 -15.22 -0.41
CA LEU A 390 -10.10 -15.31 -1.87
C LEU A 390 -11.44 -14.87 -2.47
N ASP A 391 -12.55 -15.08 -1.76
CA ASP A 391 -13.90 -14.72 -2.20
C ASP A 391 -14.14 -13.19 -2.30
N GLU A 392 -13.29 -12.37 -1.67
CA GLU A 392 -13.33 -10.90 -1.75
C GLU A 392 -12.62 -10.35 -2.99
N CYS A 393 -11.81 -11.17 -3.67
CA CYS A 393 -11.06 -10.72 -4.83
C CYS A 393 -11.98 -10.45 -6.04
N PRO A 394 -11.69 -9.43 -6.86
CA PRO A 394 -12.48 -9.15 -8.04
C PRO A 394 -12.32 -10.26 -9.10
N ILE A 395 -13.39 -10.51 -9.84
CA ILE A 395 -13.39 -11.43 -10.98
C ILE A 395 -12.48 -10.89 -12.08
N ARG A 396 -11.68 -11.76 -12.68
CA ARG A 396 -10.76 -11.39 -13.77
C ARG A 396 -11.51 -11.19 -15.09
N LEU A 397 -11.86 -9.94 -15.39
CA LEU A 397 -12.60 -9.56 -16.61
C LEU A 397 -11.77 -9.60 -17.91
N ASN A 398 -10.44 -9.74 -17.81
CA ASN A 398 -9.53 -9.67 -18.94
C ASN A 398 -9.41 -11.04 -19.63
N GLY A 399 -10.05 -11.21 -20.80
CA GLY A 399 -9.87 -12.36 -21.67
C GLY A 399 -10.84 -13.53 -21.47
N GLN A 400 -11.93 -13.34 -20.72
CA GLN A 400 -13.04 -14.29 -20.71
C GLN A 400 -13.90 -14.06 -21.96
N MET A 401 -13.92 -15.04 -22.87
CA MET A 401 -14.95 -15.10 -23.91
C MET A 401 -16.30 -15.29 -23.22
N TYR A 402 -17.20 -14.31 -23.34
CA TYR A 402 -18.57 -14.36 -22.84
C TYR A 402 -19.18 -15.76 -23.12
N GLY A 403 -19.62 -16.46 -22.07
CA GLY A 403 -20.34 -17.73 -22.19
C GLY A 403 -19.51 -19.02 -22.03
N ARG A 404 -18.19 -18.95 -21.83
CA ARG A 404 -17.41 -20.15 -21.41
C ARG A 404 -17.35 -20.25 -19.89
N ARG A 405 -17.90 -21.34 -19.34
CA ARG A 405 -17.71 -21.70 -17.92
C ARG A 405 -16.28 -22.19 -17.70
N PRO A 406 -15.57 -21.73 -16.65
CA PRO A 406 -14.27 -22.28 -16.29
C PRO A 406 -14.43 -23.78 -15.95
N MET A 407 -13.52 -24.61 -16.44
CA MET A 407 -13.52 -26.05 -16.18
C MET A 407 -12.10 -26.60 -16.25
N CYS A 408 -11.74 -27.44 -15.27
CA CYS A 408 -10.49 -28.18 -15.26
C CYS A 408 -10.65 -29.57 -15.88
N TYR A 409 -9.63 -30.00 -16.60
CA TYR A 409 -9.47 -31.37 -17.09
C TYR A 409 -8.44 -32.10 -16.23
N TRP A 410 -8.48 -33.44 -16.25
CA TRP A 410 -7.58 -34.30 -15.49
C TRP A 410 -6.08 -34.04 -15.77
N ASN A 411 -5.74 -33.58 -16.97
CA ASN A 411 -4.39 -33.22 -17.39
C ASN A 411 -4.13 -31.69 -17.38
N SER A 412 -5.00 -30.91 -16.74
CA SER A 412 -4.79 -29.48 -16.57
C SER A 412 -3.64 -29.20 -15.61
N GLN A 413 -3.13 -27.97 -15.68
CA GLN A 413 -2.13 -27.44 -14.77
C GLN A 413 -2.85 -26.93 -13.52
N PHE A 414 -2.78 -27.67 -12.43
CA PHE A 414 -3.40 -27.31 -11.16
C PHE A 414 -2.49 -26.38 -10.37
N ILE A 415 -3.11 -25.49 -9.60
CA ILE A 415 -2.40 -24.49 -8.81
C ILE A 415 -1.80 -25.19 -7.58
N PHE A 416 -0.50 -25.09 -7.43
CA PHE A 416 0.25 -25.52 -6.25
C PHE A 416 0.74 -24.29 -5.50
N ILE A 417 0.51 -24.25 -4.19
CA ILE A 417 0.88 -23.12 -3.34
C ILE A 417 1.82 -23.61 -2.26
N HIS A 418 2.88 -22.85 -2.02
CA HIS A 418 3.77 -23.03 -0.88
C HIS A 418 3.70 -21.79 0.01
N CYS A 419 3.19 -21.97 1.23
CA CYS A 419 3.16 -20.99 2.30
C CYS A 419 4.33 -21.23 3.25
N LYS A 420 4.86 -20.17 3.86
CA LYS A 420 5.95 -20.28 4.84
C LYS A 420 5.38 -20.35 6.26
N GLU A 421 6.07 -21.05 7.15
CA GLU A 421 5.79 -20.97 8.59
C GLU A 421 6.36 -19.67 9.17
N ARG A 422 5.66 -19.10 10.16
CA ARG A 422 6.09 -17.87 10.82
C ARG A 422 7.31 -18.16 11.69
N ASN A 423 8.47 -17.61 11.34
CA ASN A 423 9.74 -17.80 12.04
C ASN A 423 10.01 -16.74 13.13
N VAL A 424 9.07 -15.83 13.36
CA VAL A 424 9.18 -14.72 14.31
C VAL A 424 8.37 -15.04 15.57
N GLN A 425 8.82 -14.55 16.76
CA GLN A 425 8.06 -14.75 18.00
C GLN A 425 6.63 -14.21 17.87
N PRO A 426 5.63 -14.81 18.56
CA PRO A 426 4.22 -14.42 18.42
C PRO A 426 3.93 -12.93 18.69
N ASN A 427 4.78 -12.26 19.47
CA ASN A 427 4.65 -10.85 19.86
C ASN A 427 5.52 -9.90 19.02
N THR A 428 6.12 -10.37 17.92
CA THR A 428 6.97 -9.56 17.04
C THR A 428 6.45 -9.69 15.62
N ASP A 429 6.44 -8.60 14.87
CA ASP A 429 6.16 -8.61 13.44
C ASP A 429 7.42 -8.25 12.66
N TYR A 430 7.52 -8.76 11.43
CA TYR A 430 8.66 -8.47 10.57
C TYR A 430 8.73 -6.98 10.19
N TRP A 431 9.94 -6.49 9.94
CA TRP A 431 10.19 -5.13 9.45
C TRP A 431 10.47 -5.10 7.94
N GLY A 432 10.48 -3.89 7.37
CA GLY A 432 10.51 -3.65 5.92
C GLY A 432 11.87 -3.83 5.24
N GLY A 433 12.95 -4.01 6.00
CA GLY A 433 14.30 -4.18 5.47
C GLY A 433 14.93 -2.94 4.87
N ILE A 434 16.06 -3.15 4.19
CA ILE A 434 16.78 -2.10 3.48
C ILE A 434 16.37 -2.18 2.00
N ARG A 435 15.76 -1.09 1.51
CA ARG A 435 15.21 -0.96 0.16
C ARG A 435 15.91 0.15 -0.60
N TYR A 436 15.99 -0.02 -1.91
CA TYR A 436 16.54 0.98 -2.83
C TYR A 436 15.45 1.75 -3.58
N LEU A 437 14.66 1.03 -4.37
CA LEU A 437 13.56 1.53 -5.21
C LEU A 437 12.66 0.32 -5.52
N THR A 438 11.35 0.49 -5.61
CA THR A 438 10.33 -0.54 -5.93
C THR A 438 9.81 -0.41 -7.37
N GLU A 439 9.11 -1.43 -7.86
CA GLU A 439 8.67 -1.57 -9.26
C GLU A 439 7.58 -0.58 -9.71
N ILE A 440 6.99 0.20 -8.80
CA ILE A 440 5.87 1.08 -9.14
C ILE A 440 6.22 2.51 -8.78
N GLY A 441 7.06 3.09 -9.63
CA GLY A 441 7.18 4.53 -9.74
C GLY A 441 8.55 5.10 -9.37
N GLU A 442 9.24 4.59 -8.35
CA GLU A 442 10.42 5.28 -7.79
C GLU A 442 11.64 5.37 -8.74
N HIS A 443 11.54 4.84 -9.96
CA HIS A 443 12.58 4.88 -10.99
C HIS A 443 13.07 6.30 -11.38
N TYR A 444 12.29 7.36 -11.12
CA TYR A 444 12.67 8.73 -11.45
C TYR A 444 13.42 9.46 -10.32
N LEU A 445 13.67 8.82 -9.17
CA LEU A 445 14.34 9.44 -8.03
C LEU A 445 15.87 9.49 -8.17
N ARG A 446 16.40 8.85 -9.21
CA ARG A 446 17.84 8.63 -9.37
C ARG A 446 18.53 9.87 -9.97
N LYS A 447 19.27 10.60 -9.12
CA LYS A 447 20.06 11.78 -9.53
C LYS A 447 21.57 11.64 -9.24
N SER A 448 22.05 10.58 -8.57
CA SER A 448 23.45 10.45 -8.14
C SER A 448 23.98 9.00 -8.03
N ASN A 449 25.29 8.85 -7.76
CA ASN A 449 25.90 7.58 -7.34
C ASN A 449 25.48 7.25 -5.91
N GLU A 450 25.17 5.99 -5.67
CA GLU A 450 24.60 5.53 -4.42
C GLU A 450 25.46 4.37 -3.89
N THR A 451 25.72 4.37 -2.57
CA THR A 451 26.63 3.38 -1.97
C THR A 451 26.05 2.81 -0.68
N ILE A 452 26.09 1.48 -0.57
CA ILE A 452 25.74 0.73 0.63
C ILE A 452 26.97 -0.06 1.08
N ASN A 453 27.47 0.27 2.26
CA ASN A 453 28.55 -0.45 2.90
C ASN A 453 28.06 -1.02 4.23
N ILE A 454 27.86 -2.34 4.27
CA ILE A 454 27.42 -3.08 5.46
C ILE A 454 28.54 -4.03 5.84
N ILE A 455 29.21 -3.75 6.97
CA ILE A 455 30.37 -4.51 7.44
C ILE A 455 30.19 -4.83 8.93
N ASN A 456 30.36 -6.09 9.33
CA ASN A 456 30.17 -6.54 10.72
C ASN A 456 28.79 -6.12 11.28
N SER A 457 27.71 -6.55 10.61
CA SER A 457 26.33 -6.26 11.00
C SER A 457 25.48 -7.53 11.09
N ASP A 458 24.34 -7.45 11.78
CA ASP A 458 23.29 -8.46 11.83
C ASP A 458 21.99 -7.87 11.25
N ILE A 459 21.47 -8.52 10.20
CA ILE A 459 20.20 -8.19 9.54
C ILE A 459 19.28 -9.41 9.65
N SER A 460 18.24 -9.29 10.47
CA SER A 460 17.32 -10.41 10.74
C SER A 460 15.86 -10.01 10.75
N PHE A 461 14.99 -11.00 10.50
CA PHE A 461 13.53 -10.89 10.59
C PHE A 461 12.89 -9.83 9.68
N ASN A 462 13.30 -9.80 8.41
CA ASN A 462 12.65 -9.04 7.35
C ASN A 462 11.50 -9.82 6.69
N LEU A 463 10.41 -9.12 6.36
CA LEU A 463 9.18 -9.72 5.84
C LEU A 463 9.36 -10.32 4.43
N GLU A 464 10.06 -9.58 3.58
CA GLU A 464 10.35 -9.95 2.19
C GLU A 464 11.86 -10.23 2.07
N GLU A 465 12.59 -9.55 1.20
CA GLU A 465 14.04 -9.64 1.11
C GLU A 465 14.76 -8.94 2.28
N ALA A 466 15.90 -9.49 2.70
CA ALA A 466 16.83 -8.79 3.59
C ALA A 466 17.35 -7.50 2.94
N MET A 467 17.55 -7.53 1.62
CA MET A 467 17.87 -6.36 0.81
C MET A 467 17.18 -6.45 -0.56
N PHE A 468 16.42 -5.42 -0.91
CA PHE A 468 15.75 -5.31 -2.22
C PHE A 468 16.33 -4.14 -3.01
N ILE A 469 16.92 -4.46 -4.17
CA ILE A 469 17.50 -3.49 -5.10
C ILE A 469 16.87 -3.68 -6.47
N HIS A 470 16.10 -2.70 -6.93
CA HIS A 470 15.52 -2.69 -8.27
C HIS A 470 15.90 -1.40 -9.01
N SER A 471 16.80 -1.52 -9.99
CA SER A 471 17.44 -0.39 -10.69
C SER A 471 17.23 -0.47 -12.22
N PRO A 472 16.03 -0.19 -12.75
CA PRO A 472 15.81 -0.17 -14.18
C PRO A 472 16.37 1.12 -14.79
N VAL A 473 17.16 1.00 -15.87
CA VAL A 473 17.69 2.13 -16.64
C VAL A 473 16.58 2.68 -17.53
N TRP A 474 16.27 3.97 -17.38
CA TRP A 474 15.48 4.76 -18.33
C TRP A 474 16.43 5.72 -19.06
N ASN A 475 16.65 5.50 -20.36
CA ASN A 475 17.47 6.39 -21.18
C ASN A 475 16.57 7.26 -22.06
N THR A 476 16.59 8.56 -21.87
CA THR A 476 16.38 9.54 -22.95
C THR A 476 17.14 10.82 -22.59
N GLU A 477 18.36 10.92 -23.13
CA GLU A 477 19.20 12.12 -23.22
C GLU A 477 19.96 12.57 -21.96
N THR A 478 21.28 12.32 -22.01
CA THR A 478 22.35 12.97 -21.22
C THR A 478 22.11 13.13 -19.71
N SER A 479 22.33 12.08 -18.92
CA SER A 479 22.80 12.23 -17.54
C SER A 479 23.55 10.97 -17.09
N ASN A 480 24.59 11.18 -16.28
CA ASN A 480 25.58 10.20 -15.83
C ASN A 480 24.98 8.83 -15.52
N ILE A 481 25.67 7.77 -15.98
CA ILE A 481 25.47 6.40 -15.49
C ILE A 481 25.64 6.46 -13.97
N SER A 482 24.53 6.33 -13.24
CA SER A 482 24.56 6.21 -11.80
C SER A 482 25.02 4.80 -11.46
N GLU A 483 25.98 4.67 -10.57
CA GLU A 483 26.49 3.39 -10.06
C GLU A 483 25.85 3.09 -8.70
N ILE A 484 25.38 1.84 -8.50
CA ILE A 484 25.01 1.32 -7.19
C ILE A 484 26.13 0.37 -6.75
N SER A 485 26.86 0.75 -5.70
CA SER A 485 27.90 -0.09 -5.13
C SER A 485 27.41 -0.68 -3.81
N ILE A 486 27.35 -2.02 -3.73
CA ILE A 486 26.93 -2.76 -2.54
C ILE A 486 28.10 -3.59 -2.06
N THR A 487 28.55 -3.31 -0.84
CA THR A 487 29.59 -4.10 -0.16
C THR A 487 29.01 -4.69 1.11
N ILE A 488 28.99 -6.02 1.18
CA ILE A 488 28.60 -6.78 2.37
C ILE A 488 29.81 -7.61 2.82
N ASN A 489 30.26 -7.42 4.06
CA ASN A 489 31.45 -8.10 4.57
C ASN A 489 31.30 -8.49 6.04
N ASN A 490 31.53 -9.77 6.38
CA ASN A 490 31.38 -10.31 7.74
C ASN A 490 30.02 -9.97 8.38
N THR A 491 28.93 -10.09 7.62
CA THR A 491 27.57 -9.75 8.06
C THR A 491 26.74 -11.02 8.20
N VAL A 492 25.96 -11.14 9.27
CA VAL A 492 24.99 -12.23 9.47
C VAL A 492 23.64 -11.80 8.89
N ILE A 493 23.05 -12.63 8.01
CA ILE A 493 21.72 -12.43 7.44
C ILE A 493 20.89 -13.67 7.78
N SER A 494 19.91 -13.55 8.68
CA SER A 494 19.16 -14.69 9.22
C SER A 494 17.65 -14.42 9.30
N ASP A 495 16.83 -15.47 9.21
CA ASP A 495 15.38 -15.41 9.45
C ASP A 495 14.59 -14.38 8.63
N ASN A 496 15.04 -14.10 7.40
CA ASN A 496 14.37 -13.21 6.46
C ASN A 496 13.45 -14.01 5.49
N GLY A 497 12.43 -13.37 4.93
CA GLY A 497 11.54 -13.94 3.90
C GLY A 497 12.32 -14.48 2.69
N ARG A 498 13.19 -13.64 2.15
CA ARG A 498 14.10 -13.85 1.01
C ARG A 498 15.49 -13.27 1.32
N GLY A 499 16.50 -13.63 0.53
CA GLY A 499 17.88 -13.15 0.67
C GLY A 499 18.07 -11.74 0.11
N ILE A 500 18.90 -11.62 -0.92
CA ILE A 500 19.11 -10.36 -1.65
C ILE A 500 18.46 -10.52 -3.03
N TYR A 501 17.54 -9.61 -3.38
CA TYR A 501 17.04 -9.48 -4.73
C TYR A 501 17.67 -8.24 -5.37
N GLN A 502 18.50 -8.46 -6.38
CA GLN A 502 19.07 -7.39 -7.19
C GLN A 502 18.59 -7.57 -8.63
N PHE A 503 17.91 -6.55 -9.13
CA PHE A 503 17.43 -6.49 -10.49
C PHE A 503 17.87 -5.20 -11.15
N SER A 504 18.54 -5.31 -12.30
CA SER A 504 18.91 -4.19 -13.14
C SER A 504 18.53 -4.49 -14.58
N SER A 505 17.58 -3.74 -15.14
CA SER A 505 17.17 -3.88 -16.53
C SER A 505 17.34 -2.57 -17.29
N VAL A 506 17.91 -2.59 -18.49
CA VAL A 506 17.68 -1.51 -19.43
C VAL A 506 16.29 -1.68 -20.00
N LYS A 507 15.33 -0.80 -19.68
CA LYS A 507 14.08 -0.77 -20.45
C LYS A 507 14.43 -0.05 -21.75
N PRO A 508 14.50 -0.74 -22.91
CA PRO A 508 14.60 -0.03 -24.17
C PRO A 508 13.37 0.87 -24.26
N VAL A 509 13.59 2.13 -24.66
CA VAL A 509 12.51 2.97 -25.14
C VAL A 509 11.96 2.26 -26.36
N THR A 510 10.97 1.41 -26.19
CA THR A 510 10.02 1.13 -27.25
C THR A 510 9.25 2.42 -27.43
N TYR A 511 9.87 3.33 -28.19
CA TYR A 511 9.15 4.31 -28.94
C TYR A 511 8.03 3.55 -29.65
N TRP A 512 6.80 3.70 -29.17
CA TRP A 512 5.65 3.55 -30.05
C TRP A 512 5.68 4.73 -31.02
N VAL A 513 6.67 4.73 -31.93
CA VAL A 513 6.53 5.34 -33.24
C VAL A 513 5.52 4.44 -33.94
N SER A 514 4.26 4.83 -33.84
CA SER A 514 3.21 4.41 -34.76
C SER A 514 3.75 4.63 -36.17
N SER A 515 4.17 3.54 -36.80
CA SER A 515 4.60 3.52 -38.19
C SER A 515 3.33 3.35 -39.03
N PHE A 516 2.90 4.46 -39.63
CA PHE A 516 1.93 4.62 -40.73
C PHE A 516 0.46 4.21 -40.52
#